data_AF-A0A1V0A4P4-F1
#
_entry.id   AF-A0A1V0A4P4-F1
#
_cell.length_a   1.000
_cell.length_b   1.000
_cell.length_c   1.000
_cell.angle_alpha   90.00
_cell.angle_beta   90.00
_cell.angle_gamma   90.00
#
_symmetry.space_group_name_H-M   'P 1'
#
loop_
_entity.id
_entity.type
_entity.pdbx_description
1 polymer ?
#
loop_
_entity_poly.entity_id
_entity_poly.type
_entity_poly.pdbx_seq_one_letter_code
_entity_poly.pdbx_strand_id
1 'polypeptide(L)'
;MMDVSAAVRVSDHAFGLLDGGDLPIGTADHSTGLVVVMSAGALIYTGIDTGTVHVGITLATQPVDLDPETPWEDIVEAGVHAPRGDLRLDSLETGPVAVLPVLSQDGPGWYRLRAFVRGRDAHFDAVHDDPGELYHLHLWPAPPAPAVLIRTTDRCGAGLRSAPPTPSPPPEPPPQRTRDRLDQAIRKATGRPPA
;
A
#
# COMPACT_ATOMS: atom_id res chain seq x y z
N MET A 1 19.83 7.50 8.48
CA MET A 1 18.74 6.69 9.06
C MET A 1 17.96 7.60 9.99
N MET A 2 16.68 7.80 9.69
CA MET A 2 15.76 8.58 10.52
C MET A 2 14.77 7.61 11.14
N ASP A 3 14.56 7.70 12.45
CA ASP A 3 13.59 6.90 13.20
C ASP A 3 12.63 7.85 13.92
N VAL A 4 11.34 7.73 13.61
CA VAL A 4 10.26 8.59 14.14
C VAL A 4 9.00 7.76 14.32
N SER A 5 8.16 8.12 15.29
CA SER A 5 6.89 7.42 15.51
C SER A 5 5.73 8.36 15.81
N ALA A 6 4.52 7.87 15.57
CA ALA A 6 3.28 8.58 15.82
C ALA A 6 2.14 7.62 16.19
N ALA A 7 1.14 8.16 16.90
CA ALA A 7 -0.17 7.53 16.98
C ALA A 7 -0.97 7.86 15.71
N VAL A 8 -1.62 6.87 15.13
CA VAL A 8 -2.33 6.98 13.85
C VAL A 8 -3.77 6.55 14.03
N ARG A 9 -4.71 7.38 13.57
CA ARG A 9 -6.14 7.03 13.54
C ARG A 9 -6.42 6.08 12.39
N VAL A 10 -7.14 5.01 12.71
CA VAL A 10 -7.49 3.92 11.82
C VAL A 10 -9.00 3.83 11.73
N SER A 11 -9.48 3.53 10.52
CA SER A 11 -10.88 3.25 10.20
C SER A 11 -10.93 2.21 9.08
N ASP A 12 -11.99 1.42 9.03
CA ASP A 12 -12.19 0.36 8.02
C ASP A 12 -10.97 -0.59 7.92
N HIS A 13 -10.41 -0.97 9.06
CA HIS A 13 -9.22 -1.82 9.19
C HIS A 13 -7.97 -1.29 8.48
N ALA A 14 -7.84 0.01 8.21
CA ALA A 14 -6.68 0.48 7.46
C ALA A 14 -6.17 1.89 7.78
N PHE A 15 -4.88 2.07 7.53
CA PHE A 15 -4.25 3.36 7.27
C PHE A 15 -3.41 3.26 5.98
N GLY A 16 -3.02 4.40 5.42
CA GLY A 16 -2.42 4.48 4.10
C GLY A 16 -0.94 4.90 4.09
N LEU A 17 -0.23 4.42 3.08
CA LEU A 17 0.97 5.02 2.52
C LEU A 17 0.57 5.63 1.17
N LEU A 18 0.17 6.90 1.15
CA LEU A 18 -0.46 7.53 -0.03
C LEU A 18 0.49 8.53 -0.68
N ASP A 19 0.58 8.48 -2.01
CA ASP A 19 1.43 9.38 -2.78
C ASP A 19 0.61 10.60 -3.25
N GLY A 20 0.82 11.73 -2.58
CA GLY A 20 0.01 12.95 -2.78
C GLY A 20 -1.45 12.81 -2.36
N GLY A 21 -1.77 11.88 -1.43
CA GLY A 21 -3.12 11.65 -0.89
C GLY A 21 -4.06 10.85 -1.80
N ASP A 22 -3.58 10.34 -2.93
CA ASP A 22 -4.40 9.58 -3.86
C ASP A 22 -4.64 8.14 -3.35
N LEU A 23 -5.90 7.69 -3.40
CA LEU A 23 -6.31 6.30 -3.11
C LEU A 23 -6.84 5.60 -4.37
N PRO A 24 -5.99 4.91 -5.15
CA PRO A 24 -6.40 4.27 -6.39
C PRO A 24 -7.17 2.95 -6.16
N ILE A 25 -8.50 3.06 -6.06
CA ILE A 25 -9.46 1.97 -5.72
C ILE A 25 -9.39 0.74 -6.64
N GLY A 26 -8.91 0.88 -7.89
CA GLY A 26 -8.97 -0.20 -8.90
C GLY A 26 -7.79 -1.19 -8.90
N THR A 27 -6.77 -0.96 -8.08
CA THR A 27 -5.52 -1.75 -8.08
C THR A 27 -5.18 -2.10 -6.65
N ALA A 28 -5.57 -3.28 -6.17
CA ALA A 28 -5.30 -3.71 -4.80
C ALA A 28 -4.81 -5.16 -4.82
N ASP A 29 -3.57 -5.38 -4.35
CA ASP A 29 -3.00 -6.71 -4.14
C ASP A 29 -2.96 -7.02 -2.65
N HIS A 30 -3.85 -7.91 -2.21
CA HIS A 30 -4.00 -8.31 -0.81
C HIS A 30 -3.15 -9.53 -0.43
N SER A 31 -2.27 -10.01 -1.32
CA SER A 31 -1.55 -11.29 -1.17
C SER A 31 -0.73 -11.43 0.10
N THR A 32 -0.35 -10.32 0.75
CA THR A 32 0.38 -10.38 2.02
C THR A 32 -0.54 -10.53 3.25
N GLY A 33 -1.81 -10.15 3.14
CA GLY A 33 -2.76 -10.03 4.25
C GLY A 33 -2.47 -8.89 5.23
N LEU A 34 -1.50 -8.03 4.91
CA LEU A 34 -1.04 -6.92 5.74
C LEU A 34 -0.82 -5.65 4.91
N VAL A 35 0.08 -5.71 3.93
CA VAL A 35 0.31 -4.62 2.98
C VAL A 35 -0.51 -4.88 1.72
N VAL A 36 -1.43 -3.97 1.41
CA VAL A 36 -2.20 -3.98 0.18
C VAL A 36 -1.57 -3.03 -0.80
N VAL A 37 -0.86 -3.58 -1.78
CA VAL A 37 -0.13 -2.79 -2.76
C VAL A 37 -1.11 -2.26 -3.80
N MET A 38 -0.96 -0.98 -4.13
CA MET A 38 -1.74 -0.33 -5.17
C MET A 38 -0.85 0.18 -6.32
N SER A 39 -1.45 0.73 -7.38
CA SER A 39 -0.72 1.33 -8.51
C SER A 39 0.14 2.54 -8.11
N ALA A 40 -0.27 3.24 -7.06
CA ALA A 40 0.52 4.23 -6.32
C ALA A 40 0.18 4.10 -4.84
N GLY A 41 1.21 4.06 -3.99
CA GLY A 41 1.04 3.85 -2.56
C GLY A 41 0.65 2.42 -2.16
N ALA A 42 0.22 2.28 -0.91
CA ALA A 42 -0.26 1.03 -0.33
C ALA A 42 -1.23 1.32 0.83
N LEU A 43 -2.07 0.36 1.18
CA LEU A 43 -2.77 0.35 2.47
C LEU A 43 -2.09 -0.63 3.42
N ILE A 44 -2.14 -0.34 4.70
CA ILE A 44 -1.71 -1.23 5.78
C ILE A 44 -2.95 -1.67 6.55
N TYR A 45 -3.23 -2.97 6.52
CA TYR A 45 -4.36 -3.56 7.21
C TYR A 45 -4.10 -3.78 8.69
N THR A 46 -5.06 -3.39 9.51
CA THR A 46 -5.06 -3.55 10.96
C THR A 46 -5.91 -4.72 11.41
N GLY A 47 -5.73 -5.10 12.68
CA GLY A 47 -6.62 -6.05 13.33
C GLY A 47 -7.90 -5.39 13.81
N ILE A 48 -7.76 -4.27 14.53
CA ILE A 48 -8.86 -3.37 14.90
C ILE A 48 -9.54 -2.84 13.64
N ASP A 49 -10.85 -2.60 13.73
CA ASP A 49 -11.61 -1.94 12.67
C ASP A 49 -11.38 -0.42 12.73
N THR A 50 -11.59 0.16 13.90
CA THR A 50 -11.52 1.61 14.12
C THR A 50 -10.78 1.92 15.42
N GLY A 51 -9.96 2.97 15.45
CA GLY A 51 -9.29 3.40 16.68
C GLY A 51 -7.92 4.00 16.46
N THR A 52 -6.97 3.66 17.32
CA THR A 52 -5.60 4.18 17.25
C THR A 52 -4.58 3.05 17.25
N VAL A 53 -3.58 3.15 16.38
CA VAL A 53 -2.38 2.28 16.38
C VAL A 53 -1.12 3.12 16.57
N HIS A 54 -0.01 2.49 16.95
CA HIS A 54 1.30 3.14 16.97
C HIS A 54 2.11 2.73 15.74
N VAL A 55 2.64 3.72 15.02
CA VAL A 55 3.48 3.47 13.85
C VAL A 55 4.83 4.14 14.00
N GLY A 56 5.89 3.33 14.00
CA GLY A 56 7.28 3.75 13.83
C GLY A 56 7.70 3.69 12.36
N ILE A 57 8.58 4.59 11.95
CA ILE A 57 9.11 4.71 10.59
C ILE A 57 10.63 4.73 10.65
N THR A 58 11.26 3.84 9.89
CA THR A 58 12.68 3.96 9.56
C THR A 58 12.84 4.27 8.07
N LEU A 59 13.58 5.32 7.74
CA LEU A 59 13.98 5.62 6.37
C LEU A 59 15.48 5.35 6.19
N ALA A 60 15.81 4.51 5.21
CA ALA A 60 17.17 4.09 4.87
C ALA A 60 17.45 4.20 3.37
N THR A 61 18.72 4.15 3.00
CA THR A 61 19.17 4.17 1.60
C THR A 61 19.40 2.76 1.03
N GLN A 62 19.38 1.74 1.89
CA GLN A 62 19.64 0.34 1.54
C GLN A 62 18.92 -0.57 2.56
N PRO A 63 18.66 -1.85 2.22
CA PRO A 63 18.09 -2.79 3.18
C PRO A 63 18.99 -2.93 4.40
N VAL A 64 18.38 -3.07 5.58
CA VAL A 64 19.06 -3.47 6.81
C VAL A 64 18.81 -4.95 7.05
N ASP A 65 19.79 -5.66 7.59
CA ASP A 65 19.67 -7.07 7.93
C ASP A 65 18.55 -7.29 8.96
N LEU A 66 17.86 -8.42 8.80
CA LEU A 66 16.80 -8.82 9.72
C LEU A 66 17.41 -9.57 10.90
N ASP A 67 17.13 -9.11 12.12
CA ASP A 67 17.41 -9.87 13.34
C ASP A 67 16.42 -11.06 13.44
N PRO A 68 16.88 -12.32 13.43
CA PRO A 68 16.00 -13.47 13.55
C PRO A 68 15.26 -13.54 14.90
N GLU A 69 15.85 -13.00 15.97
CA GLU A 69 15.31 -13.00 17.34
C GLU A 69 14.38 -11.80 17.62
N THR A 70 14.01 -11.08 16.56
CA THR A 70 13.16 -9.90 16.69
C THR A 70 11.79 -10.23 17.33
N PRO A 71 11.25 -9.35 18.21
CA PRO A 71 10.00 -9.58 18.92
C PRO A 71 8.74 -9.31 18.06
N TRP A 72 8.89 -9.15 16.75
CA TRP A 72 7.79 -8.87 15.83
C TRP A 72 7.12 -10.19 15.41
N GLU A 73 5.79 -10.18 15.41
CA GLU A 73 4.95 -11.35 15.13
C GLU A 73 4.87 -11.58 13.62
N ASP A 74 4.61 -10.52 12.85
CA ASP A 74 4.51 -10.56 11.40
C ASP A 74 5.54 -9.64 10.76
N ILE A 75 6.14 -10.13 9.67
CA ILE A 75 7.13 -9.42 8.88
C ILE A 75 6.84 -9.72 7.41
N VAL A 76 6.53 -8.68 6.64
CA VAL A 76 6.33 -8.78 5.20
C VAL A 76 7.11 -7.70 4.49
N GLU A 77 7.45 -7.97 3.23
CA GLU A 77 7.98 -6.94 2.35
C GLU A 77 7.14 -6.77 1.10
N ALA A 78 7.07 -5.55 0.58
CA ALA A 78 6.35 -5.22 -0.63
C ALA A 78 7.01 -4.06 -1.38
N GLY A 79 6.85 -4.02 -2.70
CA GLY A 79 7.19 -2.85 -3.51
C GLY A 79 6.07 -1.81 -3.44
N VAL A 80 6.40 -0.56 -3.15
CA VAL A 80 5.47 0.58 -3.11
C VAL A 80 5.91 1.60 -4.14
N HIS A 81 4.98 2.03 -4.99
CA HIS A 81 5.26 3.00 -6.04
C HIS A 81 4.83 4.41 -5.58
N ALA A 82 5.75 5.37 -5.67
CA ALA A 82 5.51 6.78 -5.37
C ALA A 82 5.80 7.63 -6.62
N PRO A 83 4.91 7.67 -7.63
CA PRO A 83 5.15 8.38 -8.88
C PRO A 83 5.31 9.90 -8.75
N ARG A 84 4.79 10.53 -7.70
CA ARG A 84 4.94 11.96 -7.39
C ARG A 84 6.09 12.23 -6.40
N GLY A 85 6.54 11.21 -5.69
CA GLY A 85 7.55 11.36 -4.64
C GLY A 85 7.05 12.11 -3.41
N ASP A 86 5.74 12.12 -3.17
CA ASP A 86 5.09 12.68 -1.98
C ASP A 86 4.37 11.56 -1.21
N LEU A 87 5.05 10.44 -1.01
CA LEU A 87 4.55 9.30 -0.24
C LEU A 87 4.47 9.67 1.24
N ARG A 88 3.29 9.62 1.83
CA ARG A 88 3.03 10.01 3.22
C ARG A 88 2.29 8.90 3.95
N LEU A 89 2.47 8.87 5.26
CA LEU A 89 1.62 8.07 6.12
C LEU A 89 0.34 8.85 6.40
N ASP A 90 -0.79 8.25 6.04
CA ASP A 90 -2.11 8.87 6.08
C ASP A 90 -3.07 8.04 6.91
N SER A 91 -3.82 8.72 7.77
CA SER A 91 -5.10 8.19 8.27
C SER A 91 -6.14 8.35 7.16
N LEU A 92 -6.94 7.31 6.90
CA LEU A 92 -8.01 7.40 5.90
C LEU A 92 -9.12 8.39 6.31
N GLU A 93 -9.28 8.64 7.60
CA GLU A 93 -10.23 9.59 8.15
C GLU A 93 -9.66 11.03 8.18
N THR A 94 -8.42 11.18 8.64
CA THR A 94 -7.86 12.50 9.00
C THR A 94 -6.76 13.01 8.06
N GLY A 95 -6.37 12.21 7.07
CA GLY A 95 -5.33 12.55 6.10
C GLY A 95 -3.91 12.39 6.63
N PRO A 96 -2.93 13.13 6.08
CA PRO A 96 -1.52 12.96 6.41
C PRO A 96 -1.17 13.20 7.88
N VAL A 97 -0.38 12.30 8.44
CA VAL A 97 0.12 12.39 9.82
C VAL A 97 1.29 13.40 9.87
N ALA A 98 0.95 14.65 10.18
CA ALA A 98 1.83 15.82 10.00
C ALA A 98 3.18 15.77 10.72
N VAL A 99 3.31 15.01 11.81
CA VAL A 99 4.59 14.85 12.54
C VAL A 99 5.58 13.94 11.80
N LEU A 100 5.09 13.10 10.88
CA LEU A 100 5.91 12.19 10.10
C LEU A 100 6.38 12.87 8.80
N PRO A 101 7.62 12.59 8.35
CA PRO A 101 8.15 13.16 7.13
C PRO A 101 7.49 12.55 5.89
N VAL A 102 7.78 13.15 4.72
CA VAL A 102 7.60 12.46 3.44
C VAL A 102 8.52 11.22 3.43
N LEU A 103 7.95 10.07 3.10
CA LEU A 103 8.62 8.77 3.16
C LEU A 103 9.47 8.49 1.92
N SER A 104 9.13 9.12 0.80
CA SER A 104 9.88 9.07 -0.46
C SER A 104 10.97 10.15 -0.53
N GLN A 105 11.93 10.11 0.40
CA GLN A 105 13.01 11.11 0.53
C GLN A 105 13.91 11.21 -0.72
N ASP A 106 14.02 10.13 -1.50
CA ASP A 106 14.81 10.07 -2.73
C ASP A 106 14.00 10.47 -3.99
N GLY A 107 12.81 11.03 -3.78
CA GLY A 107 11.93 11.54 -4.83
C GLY A 107 11.04 10.46 -5.47
N PRO A 108 10.49 10.75 -6.66
CA PRO A 108 9.61 9.83 -7.37
C PRO A 108 10.28 8.49 -7.70
N GLY A 109 9.58 7.38 -7.49
CA GLY A 109 10.08 6.07 -7.87
C GLY A 109 9.49 4.90 -7.09
N TRP A 110 10.22 3.79 -7.11
CA TRP A 110 9.87 2.57 -6.38
C TRP A 110 10.66 2.49 -5.08
N TYR A 111 9.95 2.07 -4.03
CA TYR A 111 10.48 1.85 -2.70
C TYR A 111 10.18 0.41 -2.29
N ARG A 112 11.09 -0.19 -1.54
CA ARG A 112 10.80 -1.40 -0.79
C ARG A 112 10.31 -0.99 0.59
N LEU A 113 9.17 -1.54 0.99
CA LEU A 113 8.65 -1.47 2.34
C LEU A 113 8.89 -2.83 3.01
N ARG A 114 9.47 -2.81 4.20
CA ARG A 114 9.39 -3.93 5.17
C ARG A 114 8.53 -3.48 6.33
N ALA A 115 7.39 -4.14 6.50
CA ALA A 115 6.48 -3.90 7.62
C ALA A 115 6.71 -4.96 8.70
N PHE A 116 6.93 -4.50 9.93
CA PHE A 116 7.00 -5.32 11.12
C PHE A 116 5.78 -5.01 11.98
N VAL A 117 5.07 -6.04 12.44
CA VAL A 117 3.81 -5.84 13.16
C VAL A 117 3.67 -6.81 14.31
N ARG A 118 2.98 -6.36 15.36
CA ARG A 118 2.53 -7.20 16.46
C ARG A 118 1.22 -6.68 17.06
N GLY A 119 0.44 -7.58 17.64
CA GLY A 119 -0.78 -7.28 18.39
C GLY A 119 -2.07 -7.27 17.58
N ARG A 120 -2.02 -7.59 16.27
CA ARG A 120 -3.20 -7.50 15.38
C ARG A 120 -4.36 -8.40 15.77
N ASP A 121 -4.09 -9.55 16.40
CA ASP A 121 -5.16 -10.45 16.80
C ASP A 121 -5.75 -10.14 18.19
N ALA A 122 -5.18 -9.17 18.93
CA ALA A 122 -5.57 -8.90 20.32
C ALA A 122 -6.96 -8.26 20.45
N HIS A 123 -7.32 -7.36 19.52
CA HIS A 123 -8.58 -6.61 19.50
C HIS A 123 -9.22 -6.62 18.12
N PHE A 124 -9.18 -7.77 17.45
CA PHE A 124 -9.69 -7.93 16.09
C PHE A 124 -11.15 -7.44 15.95
N ASP A 125 -11.43 -6.67 14.90
CA ASP A 125 -12.77 -6.13 14.56
C ASP A 125 -13.37 -5.20 15.63
N ALA A 126 -12.56 -4.75 16.59
CA ALA A 126 -13.00 -3.87 17.64
C ALA A 126 -12.83 -2.39 17.28
N VAL A 127 -13.61 -1.55 17.96
CA VAL A 127 -13.30 -0.14 18.14
C VAL A 127 -12.39 -0.01 19.36
N HIS A 128 -11.13 0.41 19.18
CA HIS A 128 -10.14 0.39 20.25
C HIS A 128 -9.18 1.59 20.19
N ASP A 129 -9.34 2.55 21.10
CA ASP A 129 -8.59 3.81 21.08
C ASP A 129 -7.20 3.74 21.72
N ASP A 130 -6.94 2.74 22.56
CA ASP A 130 -5.60 2.51 23.13
C ASP A 130 -4.71 1.79 22.10
N PRO A 131 -3.46 2.24 21.85
CA PRO A 131 -2.61 1.67 20.81
C PRO A 131 -2.03 0.30 21.22
N GLY A 132 -2.85 -0.75 21.09
CA GLY A 132 -2.47 -2.15 21.32
C GLY A 132 -1.75 -2.80 20.15
N GLU A 133 -1.98 -2.30 18.93
CA GLU A 133 -1.28 -2.73 17.73
C GLU A 133 -0.11 -1.82 17.43
N LEU A 134 1.03 -2.45 17.15
CA LEU A 134 2.29 -1.76 16.91
C LEU A 134 2.80 -2.13 15.53
N TYR A 135 3.16 -1.10 14.76
CA TYR A 135 3.68 -1.19 13.42
C TYR A 135 5.03 -0.50 13.37
N HIS A 136 5.98 -1.09 12.66
CA HIS A 136 7.22 -0.43 12.29
C HIS A 136 7.45 -0.60 10.79
N LEU A 137 7.51 0.51 10.07
CA LEU A 137 7.64 0.53 8.61
C LEU A 137 9.04 0.99 8.26
N HIS A 138 9.79 0.10 7.62
CA HIS A 138 11.13 0.40 7.14
C HIS A 138 11.11 0.54 5.63
N LEU A 139 11.50 1.71 5.12
CA LEU A 139 11.48 2.02 3.69
C LEU A 139 12.87 2.38 3.16
N TRP A 140 13.15 1.93 1.93
CA TRP A 140 14.34 2.32 1.16
C TRP A 140 14.06 2.26 -0.35
N PRO A 141 14.76 3.05 -1.19
CA PRO A 141 14.62 2.95 -2.64
C PRO A 141 15.02 1.57 -3.15
N ALA A 142 14.22 0.99 -4.03
CA ALA A 142 14.52 -0.29 -4.66
C ALA A 142 13.76 -0.46 -5.97
N PRO A 143 14.29 -1.24 -6.93
CA PRO A 143 13.51 -1.65 -8.10
C PRO A 143 12.21 -2.39 -7.69
N PRO A 144 11.16 -2.36 -8.53
CA PRO A 144 9.93 -3.10 -8.27
C PRO A 144 10.23 -4.60 -8.12
N ALA A 145 9.73 -5.19 -7.04
CA ALA A 145 9.86 -6.61 -6.76
C ALA A 145 8.56 -7.13 -6.12
N PRO A 146 8.17 -8.40 -6.37
CA PRO A 146 7.00 -9.01 -5.74
C PRO A 146 7.05 -8.95 -4.21
N ALA A 147 5.87 -9.06 -3.59
CA ALA A 147 5.79 -9.15 -2.15
C ALA A 147 6.43 -10.44 -1.62
N VAL A 148 6.98 -10.38 -0.40
CA VAL A 148 7.64 -11.50 0.28
C VAL A 148 7.05 -11.64 1.68
N LEU A 149 6.57 -12.84 2.00
CA LEU A 149 6.14 -13.22 3.33
C LEU A 149 7.35 -13.76 4.10
N ILE A 150 7.87 -12.99 5.06
CA ILE A 150 9.03 -13.41 5.87
C ILE A 150 8.54 -14.17 7.10
N ARG A 151 7.54 -13.63 7.80
CA ARG A 151 6.89 -14.25 8.96
C ARG A 151 5.43 -13.80 8.98
N THR A 152 4.49 -14.74 9.07
CA THR A 152 3.06 -14.46 9.19
C THR A 152 2.44 -15.44 10.17
N THR A 153 2.03 -14.93 11.32
CA THR A 153 1.42 -15.66 12.43
C THR A 153 -0.01 -15.20 12.71
N ASP A 154 -0.36 -14.01 12.23
CA ASP A 154 -1.68 -13.42 12.38
C ASP A 154 -2.81 -14.25 11.77
N ARG A 155 -3.94 -14.27 12.47
CA ARG A 155 -5.19 -14.87 12.01
C ARG A 155 -6.00 -13.89 11.16
N CYS A 156 -6.00 -12.61 11.51
CA CYS A 156 -6.79 -11.59 10.82
C CYS A 156 -6.43 -11.44 9.32
N GLY A 157 -5.15 -11.51 8.94
CA GLY A 157 -4.72 -11.45 7.55
C GLY A 157 -4.85 -12.76 6.77
N ALA A 158 -5.17 -13.88 7.42
CA ALA A 158 -5.23 -15.20 6.77
C ALA A 158 -6.30 -15.27 5.67
N GLY A 159 -7.45 -14.61 5.89
CA GLY A 159 -8.54 -14.51 4.91
C GLY A 159 -8.11 -13.74 3.66
N LEU A 160 -7.42 -12.61 3.84
CA LEU A 160 -6.90 -11.77 2.76
C LEU A 160 -5.86 -12.52 1.91
N ARG A 161 -4.94 -13.27 2.55
CA ARG A 161 -3.94 -14.10 1.85
C ARG A 161 -4.55 -15.22 1.01
N SER A 162 -5.71 -15.73 1.45
CA SER A 162 -6.40 -16.85 0.80
C SER A 162 -7.38 -16.40 -0.28
N ALA A 163 -7.60 -15.10 -0.43
CA ALA A 163 -8.52 -14.56 -1.43
C ALA A 163 -8.00 -14.85 -2.84
N PRO A 164 -8.85 -15.35 -3.76
CA PRO A 164 -8.45 -15.49 -5.16
C PRO A 164 -8.10 -14.10 -5.74
N PRO A 165 -7.11 -14.00 -6.63
CA PRO A 165 -6.73 -12.71 -7.22
C PRO A 165 -7.95 -12.06 -7.85
N THR A 166 -8.25 -10.82 -7.45
CA THR A 166 -9.35 -10.07 -8.03
C THR A 166 -9.02 -9.86 -9.51
N PRO A 167 -9.88 -10.27 -10.46
CA PRO A 167 -9.60 -10.06 -11.87
C PRO A 167 -9.43 -8.56 -12.13
N SER A 168 -8.33 -8.17 -12.79
CA SER A 168 -8.13 -6.77 -13.19
C SER A 168 -9.38 -6.28 -13.92
N PRO A 169 -9.86 -5.05 -13.63
CA PRO A 169 -10.94 -4.47 -14.41
C PRO A 169 -10.56 -4.54 -15.89
N PRO A 170 -11.50 -4.92 -16.78
CA PRO A 170 -11.21 -4.97 -18.21
C PRO A 170 -10.65 -3.62 -18.65
N PRO A 171 -9.66 -3.59 -19.56
CA PRO A 171 -9.04 -2.35 -20.00
C PRO A 171 -10.14 -1.38 -20.42
N GLU A 172 -10.14 -0.21 -19.79
CA GLU A 172 -11.16 0.80 -20.03
C GLU A 172 -11.18 1.07 -21.54
N PRO A 173 -12.36 0.98 -22.19
CA PRO A 173 -12.42 1.19 -23.61
C PRO A 173 -11.81 2.55 -23.96
N PRO A 174 -10.98 2.64 -25.01
CA PRO A 174 -10.31 3.89 -25.35
C PRO A 174 -11.35 5.02 -25.47
N PRO A 175 -11.02 6.24 -25.00
CA PRO A 175 -11.97 7.35 -25.02
C PRO A 175 -12.55 7.52 -26.42
N GLN A 176 -13.82 7.93 -26.51
CA GLN A 176 -14.57 7.98 -27.77
C GLN A 176 -13.77 8.67 -28.90
N ARG A 177 -13.00 9.72 -28.57
CA ARG A 177 -12.10 10.42 -29.49
C ARG A 177 -11.01 9.53 -30.12
N THR A 178 -10.48 8.57 -29.38
CA THR A 178 -9.49 7.60 -29.86
C THR A 178 -10.15 6.53 -30.73
N ARG A 179 -11.37 6.10 -30.38
CA ARG A 179 -12.18 5.21 -31.23
C ARG A 179 -12.51 5.88 -32.57
N ASP A 180 -12.96 7.13 -32.55
CA ASP A 180 -13.32 7.88 -33.75
C ASP A 180 -12.11 8.07 -34.67
N ARG A 181 -10.93 8.35 -34.10
CA ARG A 181 -9.67 8.46 -34.86
C ARG A 181 -9.23 7.12 -35.45
N LEU A 182 -9.36 6.03 -34.71
CA LEU A 182 -9.01 4.69 -35.19
C LEU A 182 -9.95 4.25 -36.30
N ASP A 183 -11.25 4.47 -36.14
CA ASP A 183 -12.27 4.22 -37.16
C ASP A 183 -12.00 5.06 -38.42
N GLN A 184 -11.69 6.34 -38.25
CA GLN A 184 -11.39 7.22 -39.37
C GLN A 184 -10.10 6.81 -40.09
N ALA A 185 -9.08 6.34 -39.36
CA ALA A 185 -7.85 5.80 -39.93
C ALA A 185 -8.08 4.48 -40.68
N ILE A 186 -8.89 3.56 -40.13
CA ILE A 186 -9.25 2.29 -40.77
C ILE A 186 -10.09 2.53 -42.02
N ARG A 187 -11.07 3.45 -41.99
CA ARG A 187 -11.87 3.83 -43.17
C ARG A 187 -11.01 4.45 -44.26
N LYS A 188 -10.05 5.31 -43.88
CA LYS A 188 -9.11 5.93 -44.82
C LYS A 188 -8.14 4.90 -45.44
N ALA A 189 -7.77 3.87 -44.70
CA ALA A 189 -6.90 2.80 -45.18
C ALA A 189 -7.62 1.75 -46.06
N THR A 190 -8.93 1.58 -45.89
CA THR A 190 -9.71 0.53 -46.58
C THR A 190 -10.49 1.01 -47.81
N GLY A 191 -10.53 2.32 -48.07
CA GLY A 191 -10.98 2.87 -49.36
C GLY A 191 -12.45 2.62 -49.75
N ARG A 192 -13.35 2.36 -48.80
CA ARG A 192 -14.77 2.07 -49.12
C ARG A 192 -15.63 3.35 -49.12
N PRO A 193 -16.31 3.70 -50.23
CA PRO A 193 -17.20 4.86 -50.27
C PRO A 193 -18.57 4.56 -49.61
N PRO A 194 -19.29 5.61 -49.12
CA PRO A 194 -20.57 5.43 -48.43
C PRO A 194 -21.69 4.99 -49.38
N ALA A 195 -22.63 4.20 -48.85
CA ALA A 195 -23.94 3.93 -49.43
C ALA A 195 -24.96 4.98 -48.99
#